data_AF-A0A1A8SCG8-F1
#
_entry.id   AF-A0A1A8SCG8-F1
#
_cell.length_a   1.000
_cell.length_b   1.000
_cell.length_c   1.000
_cell.angle_alpha   90.00
_cell.angle_beta   90.00
_cell.angle_gamma   90.00
#
_symmetry.space_group_name_H-M   'P 1'
#
loop_
_entity.id
_entity.type
_entity.pdbx_description
1 polymer ?
#
loop_
_entity_poly.entity_id
_entity_poly.type
_entity_poly.pdbx_seq_one_letter_code
_entity_poly.pdbx_strand_id
1 'polypeptide(L)'
;TNYFSKRLEPLGIAVKELTGDMQLSKGEILRTQMLVTTPEKWDVVTRKSVGDVALSQIVRLLILDEVHLLHEDRGPVLESLVARTIRQVESTQSMIRIL
;
A
#
# COMPACT_ATOMS: atom_id res chain seq x y z
N THR A 1 -2.42 12.13 6.52
CA THR A 1 -3.18 11.16 7.34
C THR A 1 -4.30 11.75 8.17
N ASN A 2 -4.10 12.83 8.93
CA ASN A 2 -5.15 13.44 9.78
C ASN A 2 -6.44 13.82 9.04
N TYR A 3 -6.35 14.22 7.78
CA TYR A 3 -7.53 14.52 6.96
C TYR A 3 -8.42 13.29 6.73
N PHE A 4 -7.83 12.19 6.25
CA PHE A 4 -8.56 10.94 6.01
C PHE A 4 -9.07 10.32 7.31
N SER A 5 -8.27 10.36 8.39
CA SER A 5 -8.71 9.85 9.70
C SER A 5 -10.00 10.53 10.16
N LYS A 6 -10.06 11.87 10.16
CA LYS A 6 -11.27 12.63 10.54
C LYS A 6 -12.47 12.38 9.62
N ARG A 7 -12.24 12.23 8.31
CA ARG A 7 -13.31 12.03 7.33
C ARG A 7 -13.91 10.63 7.39
N LEU A 8 -13.09 9.63 7.72
CA LEU A 8 -13.46 8.21 7.70
C LEU A 8 -13.77 7.66 9.10
N GLU A 9 -13.52 8.43 10.17
CA GLU A 9 -13.88 8.11 11.55
C GLU A 9 -15.38 7.73 11.73
N PRO A 10 -16.36 8.44 11.11
CA PRO A 10 -17.77 8.05 11.22
C PRO A 10 -18.09 6.69 10.58
N LEU A 11 -17.22 6.19 9.70
CA LEU A 11 -17.35 4.88 9.05
C LEU A 11 -16.62 3.77 9.83
N GLY A 12 -15.96 4.11 10.94
CA GLY A 12 -15.17 3.16 11.74
C GLY A 12 -13.89 2.69 11.03
N ILE A 13 -13.41 3.45 10.05
CA ILE A 13 -12.21 3.11 9.26
C ILE A 13 -10.98 3.69 9.95
N ALA A 14 -10.05 2.83 10.35
CA ALA A 14 -8.77 3.21 10.90
C ALA A 14 -7.77 3.53 9.77
N VAL A 15 -7.25 4.76 9.80
CA VAL A 15 -6.22 5.25 8.88
C VAL A 15 -4.89 5.30 9.60
N LYS A 16 -3.83 4.76 9.00
CA LYS A 16 -2.49 4.78 9.56
C LYS A 16 -1.45 5.22 8.53
N GLU A 17 -0.42 5.91 9.02
CA GLU A 17 0.74 6.26 8.23
C GLU A 17 1.85 5.24 8.41
N LEU A 18 2.53 4.89 7.32
CA LEU A 18 3.77 4.15 7.34
C LEU A 18 4.89 5.05 6.84
N THR A 19 5.63 5.65 7.78
CA THR A 19 6.77 6.52 7.48
C THR A 19 8.04 6.04 8.17
N GLY A 20 9.19 6.41 7.59
CA GLY A 20 10.52 6.17 8.14
C GLY A 20 10.76 4.70 8.51
N ASP A 21 11.20 4.48 9.74
CA ASP A 21 11.56 3.16 10.28
C ASP A 21 10.40 2.38 10.89
N MET A 22 9.16 2.91 10.84
CA MET A 22 8.01 2.21 11.39
C MET A 22 7.84 0.84 10.72
N GLN A 23 7.64 -0.17 11.57
CA GLN A 23 7.19 -1.51 11.20
C GLN A 23 5.79 -1.68 11.78
N LEU A 24 4.84 -2.14 10.98
CA LEU A 24 3.52 -2.46 11.47
C LEU A 24 3.53 -3.87 12.04
N SER A 25 3.03 -4.03 13.25
CA SER A 25 2.71 -5.36 13.77
C SER A 25 1.53 -5.96 13.00
N LYS A 26 1.44 -7.29 12.92
CA LYS A 26 0.29 -7.98 12.31
C LYS A 26 -1.06 -7.52 12.88
N GLY A 27 -1.12 -7.24 14.19
CA GLY A 27 -2.33 -6.74 14.83
C GLY A 27 -2.71 -5.32 14.40
N GLU A 28 -1.74 -4.45 14.11
CA GLU A 28 -2.02 -3.12 13.56
C GLU A 28 -2.47 -3.19 12.11
N ILE A 29 -1.86 -4.08 11.31
CA ILE A 29 -2.26 -4.32 9.92
C ILE A 29 -3.73 -4.75 9.86
N LEU A 30 -4.12 -5.74 10.67
CA LEU A 30 -5.50 -6.25 10.69
C LEU A 30 -6.53 -5.23 11.18
N ARG A 31 -6.11 -4.27 12.03
CA ARG A 31 -6.98 -3.21 12.52
C ARG A 31 -7.05 -2.00 11.59
N THR A 32 -6.10 -1.84 10.67
CA THR A 32 -6.00 -0.67 9.78
C THR A 32 -6.63 -0.98 8.44
N GLN A 33 -7.57 -0.15 8.00
CA GLN A 33 -8.23 -0.31 6.69
C GLN A 33 -7.60 0.57 5.61
N MET A 34 -6.99 1.70 5.98
CA MET A 34 -6.31 2.59 5.05
C MET A 34 -4.87 2.85 5.49
N LEU A 35 -3.93 2.51 4.62
CA LEU A 35 -2.51 2.78 4.83
C LEU A 35 -2.04 3.88 3.89
N VAL A 36 -1.45 4.93 4.46
CA VAL A 36 -0.78 6.00 3.71
C VAL A 36 0.72 5.81 3.84
N THR A 37 1.41 5.66 2.72
CA THR A 37 2.85 5.34 2.67
C THR A 37 3.47 5.93 1.42
N THR A 38 4.79 6.10 1.42
CA THR A 38 5.50 6.45 0.19
C THR A 38 5.68 5.22 -0.71
N PRO A 39 5.86 5.39 -2.03
CA PRO A 39 6.14 4.30 -2.96
C PRO A 39 7.36 3.47 -2.53
N GLU A 40 8.43 4.12 -2.07
CA GLU A 40 9.67 3.43 -1.68
C GLU A 40 9.44 2.51 -0.49
N LYS A 41 8.70 2.99 0.51
CA LYS A 41 8.38 2.20 1.71
C LYS A 41 7.46 1.02 1.36
N TRP A 42 6.50 1.23 0.48
CA TRP A 42 5.61 0.17 -0.01
C TRP A 42 6.35 -0.90 -0.79
N ASP A 43 7.34 -0.52 -1.60
CA ASP A 43 8.18 -1.46 -2.33
C ASP A 43 8.98 -2.34 -1.37
N VAL A 44 9.55 -1.78 -0.30
CA VAL A 44 10.25 -2.56 0.72
C VAL A 44 9.32 -3.54 1.44
N VAL A 45 8.10 -3.12 1.81
CA VAL A 45 7.11 -3.98 2.49
C VAL A 45 6.70 -5.14 1.59
N THR A 46 6.40 -4.85 0.32
CA THR A 46 5.96 -5.89 -0.62
C THR A 46 7.08 -6.83 -1.09
N ARG A 47 8.36 -6.49 -0.87
CA ARG A 47 9.52 -7.38 -1.10
C ARG A 47 9.82 -8.33 0.07
N LYS A 48 9.44 -8.02 1.31
CA LYS A 48 9.78 -8.85 2.51
C LYS A 48 8.81 -10.02 2.67
N SER A 49 9.10 -11.11 1.96
CA SER A 49 8.26 -12.30 1.78
C SER A 49 7.83 -13.10 3.03
N VAL A 50 8.35 -12.83 4.23
CA VAL A 50 8.22 -13.77 5.36
C VAL A 50 7.12 -13.38 6.38
N GLY A 51 6.56 -12.17 6.28
CA GLY A 51 5.48 -11.71 7.18
C GLY A 51 4.37 -10.91 6.50
N ASP A 52 4.70 -10.19 5.44
CA ASP A 52 3.85 -9.15 4.84
C ASP A 52 3.12 -9.60 3.57
N VAL A 53 3.33 -10.84 3.11
CA VAL A 53 2.52 -11.45 2.04
C VAL A 53 1.04 -11.44 2.42
N ALA A 54 0.72 -11.63 3.71
CA ALA A 54 -0.66 -11.49 4.18
C ALA A 54 -1.23 -10.10 3.89
N LEU A 55 -0.42 -9.04 4.05
CA LEU A 55 -0.85 -7.67 3.79
C LEU A 55 -1.10 -7.46 2.29
N SER A 56 -0.17 -7.87 1.43
CA SER A 56 -0.36 -7.72 -0.02
C SER A 56 -1.55 -8.52 -0.56
N GLN A 57 -1.94 -9.63 0.08
CA GLN A 57 -3.12 -10.42 -0.29
C GLN A 57 -4.45 -9.78 0.16
N ILE A 58 -4.42 -8.96 1.22
CA ILE A 58 -5.61 -8.26 1.74
C ILE A 58 -5.92 -6.99 0.92
N VAL A 59 -4.90 -6.37 0.33
CA VAL A 59 -5.05 -5.15 -0.47
C VAL A 59 -5.98 -5.40 -1.65
N ARG A 60 -7.05 -4.60 -1.74
CA ARG A 60 -8.00 -4.59 -2.88
C ARG A 60 -7.98 -3.30 -3.68
N LEU A 61 -7.41 -2.24 -3.10
CA LEU A 61 -7.33 -0.92 -3.70
C LEU A 61 -5.92 -0.35 -3.44
N LEU A 62 -5.26 0.04 -4.52
CA LEU A 62 -4.00 0.77 -4.52
C LEU A 62 -4.26 2.13 -5.17
N ILE A 63 -3.98 3.22 -4.47
CA ILE A 63 -4.11 4.58 -4.99
C ILE A 63 -2.70 5.15 -5.12
N LEU A 64 -2.32 5.56 -6.33
CA LEU A 64 -1.03 6.17 -6.61
C LEU A 64 -1.22 7.68 -6.76
N ASP A 65 -1.00 8.41 -5.67
CA ASP A 65 -0.95 9.86 -5.71
C ASP A 65 0.36 10.30 -6.40
N GLU A 66 0.30 11.35 -7.22
CA GLU A 66 1.47 11.87 -7.96
C GLU A 66 2.03 10.96 -9.08
N VAL A 67 1.16 10.37 -9.93
CA VAL A 67 1.59 9.54 -11.09
C VAL A 67 2.54 10.25 -12.07
N HIS A 68 2.61 11.59 -12.05
CA HIS A 68 3.55 12.35 -12.86
C HIS A 68 5.01 12.09 -12.49
N LEU A 69 5.29 11.58 -11.28
CA LEU A 69 6.62 11.15 -10.84
C LEU A 69 7.20 9.99 -11.66
N LEU A 70 6.42 9.36 -12.55
CA LEU A 70 6.92 8.40 -13.54
C LEU A 70 8.06 8.95 -14.41
N HIS A 71 8.09 10.26 -14.65
CA HIS A 71 9.12 10.91 -15.47
C HIS A 71 10.33 11.41 -14.66
N GLU A 72 10.33 11.17 -13.36
CA GLU A 72 11.42 11.58 -12.46
C GLU A 72 12.25 10.36 -12.01
N ASP A 73 13.31 10.61 -11.25
CA ASP A 73 14.22 9.55 -10.74
C ASP A 73 13.50 8.48 -9.88
N ARG A 74 12.28 8.76 -9.43
CA ARG A 74 11.42 7.86 -8.64
C ARG A 74 10.50 6.97 -9.48
N GLY A 75 10.41 7.21 -10.80
CA GLY A 75 9.58 6.44 -11.73
C GLY A 75 9.81 4.93 -11.70
N PRO A 76 11.07 4.43 -11.68
CA PRO A 76 11.35 2.99 -11.64
C PRO A 76 10.76 2.26 -10.43
N VAL A 77 10.59 2.94 -9.30
CA VAL A 77 9.96 2.36 -8.09
C VAL A 77 8.47 2.16 -8.31
N LEU A 78 7.79 3.16 -8.88
CA LEU A 78 6.36 3.07 -9.23
C LEU A 78 6.12 1.98 -10.28
N GLU A 79 6.94 1.92 -11.33
CA GLU A 79 6.84 0.87 -12.35
C GLU A 79 7.00 -0.53 -11.74
N SER A 80 8.00 -0.71 -10.87
CA SER A 80 8.24 -1.98 -10.19
C SER A 80 7.06 -2.38 -9.29
N LEU A 81 6.44 -1.41 -8.62
CA LEU A 81 5.25 -1.64 -7.80
C LEU A 81 4.04 -2.06 -8.64
N VAL A 82 3.73 -1.31 -9.70
CA VAL A 82 2.60 -1.60 -10.59
C VAL A 82 2.79 -2.97 -11.25
N ALA A 83 3.97 -3.26 -11.78
CA ALA A 83 4.29 -4.55 -12.38
C ALA A 83 4.11 -5.71 -11.39
N ARG A 84 4.53 -5.53 -10.14
CA ARG A 84 4.35 -6.54 -9.08
C ARG A 84 2.87 -6.73 -8.73
N THR A 85 2.11 -5.65 -8.60
CA THR A 85 0.67 -5.72 -8.31
C THR A 85 -0.08 -6.43 -9.43
N ILE A 86 0.19 -6.10 -10.70
CA ILE A 86 -0.43 -6.78 -11.86
C ILE A 86 -0.11 -8.27 -11.84
N ARG A 87 1.17 -8.63 -11.70
CA ARG A 87 1.60 -10.03 -11.61
C ARG A 87 0.95 -10.77 -10.43
N GLN A 88 0.75 -10.08 -9.30
CA GLN A 88 0.05 -10.65 -8.15
C GLN A 88 -1.42 -10.90 -8.46
N VAL A 89 -2.11 -9.96 -9.12
CA VAL A 89 -3.50 -10.13 -9.57
C VAL A 89 -3.62 -11.35 -10.48
N GLU A 90 -2.72 -11.51 -11.44
CA GLU A 90 -2.67 -12.66 -12.34
C GLU A 90 -2.44 -13.98 -11.58
N SER A 91 -1.47 -14.00 -10.65
CA SER A 91 -1.11 -15.20 -9.91
C SER A 91 -2.16 -15.62 -8.87
N THR A 92 -2.87 -14.67 -8.27
CA THR A 92 -3.81 -14.91 -7.16
C THR A 92 -5.26 -14.96 -7.61
N GLN A 93 -5.53 -14.55 -8.86
CA GLN A 93 -6.88 -14.34 -9.40
C GLN A 93 -7.73 -13.40 -8.52
N SER A 94 -7.06 -12.55 -7.74
CA SER A 94 -7.68 -11.57 -6.85
C SER A 94 -7.48 -10.19 -7.44
N MET A 95 -8.58 -9.58 -7.87
CA MET A 95 -8.56 -8.23 -8.44
C MET A 95 -8.09 -7.22 -7.39
N ILE A 96 -7.10 -6.41 -7.78
CA ILE A 96 -6.64 -5.23 -7.07
C ILE A 96 -6.90 -4.05 -8.00
N ARG A 97 -7.73 -3.10 -7.55
CA ARG A 97 -8.00 -1.88 -8.31
C ARG A 97 -6.83 -0.92 -8.11
N ILE A 98 -6.25 -0.45 -9.21
CA ILE A 98 -5.24 0.61 -9.22
C ILE A 98 -5.94 1.89 -9.68
N LEU A 99 -5.82 2.96 -8.88
CA LEU A 99 -6.31 4.31 -9.18
C LEU A 99 -5.14 5.28 -9.33
#